data_AF-A0A519RQW9-F1
#
_entry.id   AF-A0A519RQW9-F1
#
_cell.length_a   1.000
_cell.length_b   1.000
_cell.length_c   1.000
_cell.angle_alpha   90.00
_cell.angle_beta   90.00
_cell.angle_gamma   90.00
#
_symmetry.space_group_name_H-M   'P 1'
#
loop_
_entity.id
_entity.type
_entity.pdbx_description
1 polymer ?
#
loop_
_entity_poly.entity_id
_entity_poly.type
_entity_poly.pdbx_seq_one_letter_code
_entity_poly.pdbx_strand_id
1 'polypeptide(L)'
;MEHPDHPLTEARRYGYVEDGGVWLRPTLGQPARRIGQVKDTDDDALRYFAHRYEAFRAKVDELLNRLETADNQGSYLMKILHLQEQSKQHDGLGDYETLHHRLREAEDQLKVSVARNREKNLATKASLIQQADELKDSVEWISASETVKELRQAWLKTGPVDKELTDELENRFHGAVQLFFDRRKAFQTDRKALARRTVDRYRELVYQAEN
;
A
#
# COMPACT_ATOMS: atom_id res chain seq x y z
N MET A 1 -32.73 -15.31 -14.34
CA MET A 1 -33.86 -14.43 -13.98
C MET A 1 -34.18 -14.70 -12.53
N GLU A 2 -33.88 -13.75 -11.63
CA GLU A 2 -34.33 -13.87 -10.24
C GLU A 2 -35.85 -13.65 -10.19
N HIS A 3 -36.56 -14.54 -9.51
CA HIS A 3 -38.01 -14.45 -9.33
C HIS A 3 -38.34 -13.22 -8.48
N PRO A 4 -39.40 -12.44 -8.77
CA PRO A 4 -39.76 -11.23 -8.02
C PRO A 4 -39.98 -11.45 -6.50
N ASP A 5 -40.19 -12.69 -6.06
CA ASP A 5 -40.37 -13.07 -4.65
C ASP A 5 -39.09 -13.50 -3.93
N HIS A 6 -37.98 -13.68 -4.65
CA HIS A 6 -36.70 -14.09 -4.06
C HIS A 6 -36.16 -13.05 -3.05
N PRO A 7 -36.16 -11.74 -3.34
CA PRO A 7 -35.68 -10.73 -2.39
C PRO A 7 -36.52 -10.65 -1.12
N LEU A 8 -37.85 -10.79 -1.23
CA LEU A 8 -38.76 -10.76 -0.07
C LEU A 8 -38.60 -12.01 0.80
N THR A 9 -38.45 -13.17 0.16
CA THR A 9 -38.23 -14.45 0.88
C THR A 9 -36.93 -14.40 1.68
N GLU A 10 -35.85 -13.91 1.09
CA GLU A 10 -34.58 -13.71 1.78
C GLU A 10 -34.70 -12.65 2.89
N ALA A 11 -35.35 -11.51 2.62
CA ALA A 11 -35.56 -10.46 3.62
C ALA A 11 -36.21 -10.98 4.90
N ARG A 12 -37.23 -11.86 4.76
CA ARG A 12 -37.95 -12.47 5.89
C ARG A 12 -37.10 -13.45 6.71
N ARG A 13 -36.02 -14.01 6.14
CA ARG A 13 -35.06 -14.83 6.89
C ARG A 13 -34.23 -14.00 7.85
N TYR A 14 -33.84 -12.80 7.43
CA TYR A 14 -32.93 -11.94 8.19
C TYR A 14 -33.64 -10.82 8.97
N GLY A 15 -34.91 -10.55 8.69
CA GLY A 15 -35.67 -9.49 9.35
C GLY A 15 -37.14 -9.81 9.56
N TYR A 16 -37.80 -8.89 10.26
CA TYR A 16 -39.24 -8.93 10.52
C TYR A 16 -39.79 -7.53 10.73
N VAL A 17 -41.12 -7.39 10.69
CA VAL A 17 -41.83 -6.17 11.04
C VAL A 17 -42.50 -6.36 12.39
N GLU A 18 -42.38 -5.37 13.27
CA GLU A 18 -43.01 -5.35 14.59
C GLU A 18 -43.27 -3.89 14.99
N ASP A 19 -44.49 -3.59 15.43
CA ASP A 19 -44.95 -2.25 15.84
C ASP A 19 -44.65 -1.14 14.82
N GLY A 20 -44.83 -1.44 13.52
CA GLY A 20 -44.52 -0.54 12.42
C GLY A 20 -43.01 -0.25 12.23
N GLY A 21 -42.14 -0.95 12.95
CA GLY A 21 -40.70 -0.94 12.79
C GLY A 21 -40.21 -2.12 11.94
N VAL A 22 -39.19 -1.89 11.12
CA VAL A 22 -38.44 -2.97 10.46
C VAL A 22 -37.24 -3.33 11.33
N TRP A 23 -37.12 -4.61 11.66
CA TRP A 23 -36.11 -5.15 12.56
C TRP A 23 -35.19 -6.11 11.82
N LEU A 24 -33.89 -5.92 12.01
CA LEU A 24 -32.86 -6.90 11.65
C LEU A 24 -32.73 -7.89 12.81
N ARG A 25 -32.73 -9.18 12.51
CA ARG A 25 -32.52 -10.26 13.49
C ARG A 25 -31.09 -10.21 14.05
N PRO A 26 -30.81 -10.87 15.18
CA PRO A 26 -29.46 -10.95 15.72
C PRO A 26 -28.47 -11.48 14.68
N THR A 27 -27.34 -10.79 14.52
CA THR A 27 -26.28 -11.13 13.56
C THR A 27 -24.97 -10.50 14.02
N LEU A 28 -23.84 -11.11 13.67
CA LEU A 28 -22.50 -10.67 14.05
C LEU A 28 -22.33 -10.53 15.57
N GLY A 29 -23.01 -11.40 16.34
CA GLY A 29 -23.05 -11.34 17.80
C GLY A 29 -23.80 -10.13 18.39
N GLN A 30 -24.48 -9.32 17.55
CA GLN A 30 -25.30 -8.19 17.99
C GLN A 30 -26.76 -8.62 18.20
N PRO A 31 -27.46 -7.99 19.16
CA PRO A 31 -28.89 -8.23 19.34
C PRO A 31 -29.70 -7.74 18.14
N ALA A 32 -30.97 -8.15 18.07
CA ALA A 32 -31.91 -7.61 17.12
C ALA A 32 -31.99 -6.08 17.24
N ARG A 33 -32.09 -5.37 16.12
CA ARG A 33 -32.14 -3.90 16.11
C ARG A 33 -33.11 -3.37 15.08
N ARG A 34 -33.78 -2.28 15.42
CA ARG A 34 -34.64 -1.54 14.50
C ARG A 34 -33.77 -0.84 13.47
N ILE A 35 -33.99 -1.14 12.19
CA ILE A 35 -33.28 -0.57 11.04
C ILE A 35 -34.14 0.40 10.24
N GLY A 36 -35.45 0.44 10.52
CA GLY A 36 -36.37 1.27 9.77
C GLY A 36 -37.79 1.34 10.32
N GLN A 37 -38.65 1.95 9.52
CA GLN A 37 -40.09 2.04 9.75
C GLN A 37 -40.83 1.64 8.49
N VAL A 38 -41.99 1.03 8.66
CA VAL A 38 -42.91 0.75 7.56
C VAL A 38 -43.56 2.06 7.13
N LYS A 39 -43.54 2.35 5.83
CA LYS A 39 -44.20 3.54 5.25
C LYS A 39 -45.51 3.17 4.56
N ASP A 40 -45.48 2.08 3.79
CA ASP A 40 -46.61 1.62 2.99
C ASP A 40 -47.09 0.26 3.52
N THR A 41 -46.52 -0.84 3.01
CA THR A 41 -46.81 -2.20 3.48
C THR A 41 -45.56 -2.84 4.08
N ASP A 42 -45.76 -3.86 4.93
CA ASP A 42 -44.69 -4.64 5.54
C ASP A 42 -43.77 -5.24 4.46
N ASP A 43 -44.35 -5.79 3.38
CA ASP A 43 -43.60 -6.42 2.30
C ASP A 43 -42.77 -5.42 1.50
N ASP A 44 -43.31 -4.22 1.24
CA ASP A 44 -42.56 -3.15 0.56
C ASP A 44 -41.38 -2.67 1.43
N ALA A 45 -41.59 -2.56 2.74
CA ALA A 45 -40.53 -2.18 3.67
C ALA A 45 -39.42 -3.24 3.70
N LEU A 46 -39.77 -4.52 3.80
CA LEU A 46 -38.81 -5.63 3.77
C LEU A 46 -38.01 -5.65 2.45
N ARG A 47 -38.66 -5.46 1.30
CA ARG A 47 -37.99 -5.37 -0.01
C ARG A 47 -37.03 -4.18 -0.08
N TYR A 48 -37.44 -3.02 0.42
CA TYR A 48 -36.59 -1.83 0.45
C TYR A 48 -35.27 -2.09 1.21
N PHE A 49 -35.36 -2.66 2.41
CA PHE A 49 -34.16 -2.95 3.20
C PHE A 49 -33.34 -4.11 2.66
N ALA A 50 -33.96 -5.09 1.97
CA ALA A 50 -33.24 -6.12 1.23
C ALA A 50 -32.43 -5.53 0.07
N HIS A 51 -33.02 -4.66 -0.75
CA HIS A 51 -32.30 -3.95 -1.81
C HIS A 51 -31.14 -3.11 -1.26
N ARG A 52 -31.32 -2.51 -0.08
CA ARG A 52 -30.24 -1.77 0.58
C ARG A 52 -29.06 -2.67 0.97
N TYR A 53 -29.35 -3.87 1.50
CA TYR A 53 -28.31 -4.87 1.74
C TYR A 53 -27.62 -5.30 0.44
N GLU A 54 -28.38 -5.57 -0.63
CA GLU A 54 -27.81 -5.96 -1.92
C GLU A 54 -26.87 -4.90 -2.50
N ALA A 55 -27.20 -3.61 -2.35
CA ALA A 55 -26.30 -2.53 -2.75
C ALA A 55 -24.98 -2.54 -1.94
N PHE A 56 -25.05 -2.82 -0.64
CA PHE A 56 -23.86 -2.95 0.20
C PHE A 56 -23.04 -4.20 -0.13
N ARG A 57 -23.70 -5.35 -0.38
CA ARG A 57 -23.07 -6.58 -0.85
C ARG A 57 -22.35 -6.35 -2.17
N ALA A 58 -22.98 -5.69 -3.13
CA ALA A 58 -22.37 -5.35 -4.42
C ALA A 58 -21.12 -4.48 -4.26
N LYS A 59 -21.12 -3.53 -3.32
CA LYS A 59 -19.92 -2.73 -2.98
C LYS A 59 -18.78 -3.59 -2.43
N VAL A 60 -19.10 -4.58 -1.59
CA VAL A 60 -18.11 -5.56 -1.10
C VAL A 60 -17.58 -6.41 -2.25
N ASP A 61 -18.46 -6.95 -3.09
CA ASP A 61 -18.10 -7.78 -4.25
C ASP A 61 -17.17 -7.02 -5.21
N GLU A 62 -17.48 -5.75 -5.52
CA GLU A 62 -16.61 -4.89 -6.34
C GLU A 62 -15.21 -4.74 -5.72
N LEU A 63 -15.14 -4.50 -4.41
CA LEU A 63 -13.86 -4.36 -3.72
C LEU A 63 -13.03 -5.65 -3.77
N LEU A 64 -13.67 -6.80 -3.53
CA LEU A 64 -13.00 -8.10 -3.56
C LEU A 64 -12.48 -8.43 -4.96
N ASN A 65 -13.28 -8.18 -6.01
CA ASN A 65 -12.84 -8.38 -7.40
C ASN A 65 -11.65 -7.48 -7.76
N ARG A 66 -11.64 -6.22 -7.28
CA ARG A 66 -10.52 -5.31 -7.50
C ARG A 66 -9.25 -5.74 -6.77
N LEU A 67 -9.36 -6.49 -5.68
CA LEU A 67 -8.21 -6.97 -4.92
C LEU A 67 -7.36 -7.96 -5.74
N GLU A 68 -8.01 -8.78 -6.59
CA GLU A 68 -7.35 -9.83 -7.37
C GLU A 68 -6.30 -9.29 -8.36
N THR A 69 -6.43 -8.04 -8.79
CA THR A 69 -5.62 -7.42 -9.84
C THR A 69 -4.79 -6.23 -9.36
N ALA A 70 -4.80 -5.93 -8.06
CA ALA A 70 -4.19 -4.73 -7.52
C ALA A 70 -2.74 -4.93 -7.03
N ASP A 71 -1.83 -4.07 -7.51
CA ASP A 71 -0.45 -3.99 -7.00
C ASP A 71 -0.35 -3.30 -5.62
N ASN A 72 -1.28 -2.38 -5.31
CA ASN A 72 -1.25 -1.55 -4.09
C ASN A 72 -2.03 -2.16 -2.91
N GLN A 73 -1.67 -3.38 -2.56
CA GLN A 73 -2.33 -4.24 -1.58
C GLN A 73 -2.61 -3.59 -0.20
N GLY A 74 -1.69 -2.76 0.31
CA GLY A 74 -1.87 -2.09 1.60
C GLY A 74 -3.08 -1.15 1.67
N SER A 75 -3.46 -0.54 0.55
CA SER A 75 -4.63 0.37 0.50
C SER A 75 -5.96 -0.37 0.62
N TYR A 76 -6.00 -1.64 0.23
CA TYR A 76 -7.21 -2.46 0.30
C TYR A 76 -7.46 -3.02 1.69
N LEU A 77 -6.42 -3.25 2.50
CA LEU A 77 -6.58 -3.72 3.87
C LEU A 77 -7.44 -2.76 4.69
N MET A 78 -7.14 -1.45 4.61
CA MET A 78 -7.93 -0.44 5.29
C MET A 78 -9.38 -0.37 4.79
N LYS A 79 -9.60 -0.59 3.48
CA LYS A 79 -10.95 -0.60 2.92
C LYS A 79 -11.76 -1.81 3.37
N ILE A 80 -11.13 -2.98 3.48
CA ILE A 80 -11.76 -4.20 4.03
C ILE A 80 -12.15 -3.96 5.49
N LEU A 81 -11.23 -3.45 6.31
CA LEU A 81 -11.51 -3.12 7.72
C LEU A 81 -12.66 -2.12 7.85
N HIS A 82 -12.71 -1.11 6.97
CA HIS A 82 -13.81 -0.16 6.95
C HIS A 82 -15.15 -0.80 6.56
N LEU A 83 -15.16 -1.69 5.56
CA LEU A 83 -16.37 -2.42 5.16
C LEU A 83 -16.85 -3.39 6.25
N GLN A 84 -15.93 -4.04 6.96
CA GLN A 84 -16.28 -4.86 8.13
C GLN A 84 -16.96 -4.01 9.21
N GLU A 85 -16.44 -2.81 9.50
CA GLU A 85 -17.07 -1.93 10.47
C GLU A 85 -18.42 -1.38 9.96
N GLN A 86 -18.51 -1.00 8.69
CA GLN A 86 -19.78 -0.60 8.07
C GLN A 86 -20.82 -1.72 8.15
N SER A 87 -20.44 -2.98 7.93
CA SER A 87 -21.37 -4.13 7.97
C SER A 87 -22.07 -4.28 9.32
N LYS A 88 -21.40 -3.92 10.42
CA LYS A 88 -21.97 -3.96 11.77
C LYS A 88 -23.08 -2.94 11.99
N GLN A 89 -23.00 -1.80 11.32
CA GLN A 89 -23.91 -0.67 11.51
C GLN A 89 -24.91 -0.52 10.35
N HIS A 90 -24.67 -1.17 9.21
CA HIS A 90 -25.48 -1.08 8.01
C HIS A 90 -26.91 -1.58 8.26
N ASP A 91 -27.90 -0.89 7.72
CA ASP A 91 -29.31 -1.02 8.04
C ASP A 91 -30.10 -1.76 6.95
N GLY A 92 -29.45 -2.58 6.14
CA GLY A 92 -30.12 -3.49 5.20
C GLY A 92 -30.50 -4.84 5.82
N LEU A 93 -31.37 -5.60 5.15
CA LEU A 93 -31.75 -6.96 5.52
C LEU A 93 -31.04 -8.00 4.64
N GLY A 94 -30.14 -8.77 5.24
CA GLY A 94 -29.44 -9.84 4.54
C GLY A 94 -28.41 -10.56 5.40
N ASP A 95 -27.68 -11.46 4.76
CA ASP A 95 -26.70 -12.35 5.39
C ASP A 95 -25.36 -11.66 5.70
N TYR A 96 -25.34 -10.85 6.75
CA TYR A 96 -24.10 -10.23 7.20
C TYR A 96 -23.07 -11.23 7.72
N GLU A 97 -23.47 -12.41 8.19
CA GLU A 97 -22.53 -13.44 8.66
C GLU A 97 -21.66 -13.94 7.51
N THR A 98 -22.28 -14.34 6.40
CA THR A 98 -21.56 -14.75 5.18
C THR A 98 -20.74 -13.61 4.62
N LEU A 99 -21.28 -12.39 4.57
CA LEU A 99 -20.56 -11.22 4.06
C LEU A 99 -19.30 -10.91 4.91
N HIS A 100 -19.44 -11.00 6.23
CA HIS A 100 -18.35 -10.75 7.17
C HIS A 100 -17.29 -11.85 7.14
N HIS A 101 -17.69 -13.13 6.96
CA HIS A 101 -16.76 -14.23 6.73
C HIS A 101 -15.90 -13.97 5.50
N ARG A 102 -16.50 -13.64 4.36
CA ARG A 102 -15.79 -13.33 3.11
C ARG A 102 -14.80 -12.17 3.27
N LEU A 103 -15.20 -11.11 3.98
CA LEU A 103 -14.33 -9.97 4.28
C LEU A 103 -13.14 -10.39 5.18
N ARG A 104 -13.35 -11.25 6.18
CA ARG A 104 -12.28 -11.76 7.05
C ARG A 104 -11.30 -12.66 6.29
N GLU A 105 -11.80 -13.57 5.45
CA GLU A 105 -10.94 -14.40 4.61
C GLU A 105 -10.05 -13.55 3.68
N ALA A 106 -10.64 -12.52 3.06
CA ALA A 106 -9.90 -11.58 2.23
C ALA A 106 -8.87 -10.77 3.04
N GLU A 107 -9.21 -10.35 4.26
CA GLU A 107 -8.28 -9.69 5.18
C GLU A 107 -7.07 -10.57 5.50
N ASP A 108 -7.29 -11.83 5.86
CA ASP A 108 -6.24 -12.77 6.25
C ASP A 108 -5.32 -13.07 5.06
N GLN A 109 -5.89 -13.35 3.89
CA GLN A 109 -5.11 -13.55 2.66
C GLN A 109 -4.27 -12.31 2.32
N LEU A 110 -4.85 -11.11 2.46
CA LEU A 110 -4.16 -9.86 2.18
C LEU A 110 -3.02 -9.60 3.16
N LYS A 111 -3.21 -9.86 4.45
CA LYS A 111 -2.15 -9.73 5.46
C LYS A 111 -0.96 -10.63 5.14
N VAL A 112 -1.20 -11.88 4.77
CA VAL A 112 -0.14 -12.83 4.37
C VAL A 112 0.60 -12.31 3.14
N SER A 113 -0.12 -11.86 2.12
CA SER A 113 0.50 -11.31 0.89
C SER A 113 1.32 -10.05 1.17
N VAL A 114 0.79 -9.12 1.96
CA VAL A 114 1.49 -7.88 2.35
C VAL A 114 2.77 -8.20 3.12
N ALA A 115 2.71 -9.10 4.11
CA ALA A 115 3.88 -9.51 4.88
C ALA A 115 4.96 -10.12 3.97
N ARG A 116 4.58 -11.05 3.09
CA ARG A 116 5.49 -11.66 2.11
C ARG A 116 6.11 -10.63 1.16
N ASN A 117 5.33 -9.65 0.71
CA ASN A 117 5.83 -8.58 -0.16
C ASN A 117 6.80 -7.66 0.58
N ARG A 118 6.54 -7.34 1.85
CA ARG A 118 7.48 -6.57 2.68
C ARG A 118 8.80 -7.30 2.90
N GLU A 119 8.76 -8.62 3.12
CA GLU A 119 9.98 -9.44 3.24
C GLU A 119 10.79 -9.44 1.95
N LYS A 120 10.14 -9.59 0.79
CA LYS A 120 10.80 -9.47 -0.52
C LYS A 120 11.40 -8.08 -0.75
N ASN A 121 10.66 -7.02 -0.38
CA ASN A 121 11.15 -5.65 -0.47
C ASN A 121 12.36 -5.44 0.44
N LEU A 122 12.36 -6.02 1.65
CA LEU A 122 13.47 -5.96 2.58
C LEU A 122 14.72 -6.60 1.98
N ALA A 123 14.61 -7.81 1.43
CA ALA A 123 15.72 -8.48 0.76
C ALA A 123 16.25 -7.66 -0.43
N THR A 124 15.36 -7.06 -1.22
CA THR A 124 15.71 -6.20 -2.36
C THR A 124 16.45 -4.95 -1.89
N LYS A 125 15.91 -4.23 -0.90
CA LYS A 125 16.54 -3.03 -0.32
C LYS A 125 17.90 -3.35 0.30
N ALA A 126 18.04 -4.48 1.00
CA ALA A 126 19.31 -4.92 1.54
C ALA A 126 20.35 -5.17 0.43
N SER A 127 19.96 -5.81 -0.67
CA SER A 127 20.84 -6.01 -1.83
C SER A 127 21.24 -4.68 -2.50
N LEU A 128 20.31 -3.72 -2.62
CA LEU A 128 20.61 -2.39 -3.18
C LEU A 128 21.60 -1.62 -2.30
N ILE A 129 21.50 -1.74 -0.98
CA ILE A 129 22.47 -1.15 -0.04
C ILE A 129 23.84 -1.80 -0.24
N GLN A 130 23.92 -3.12 -0.33
CA GLN A 130 25.18 -3.83 -0.56
C GLN A 130 25.84 -3.38 -1.88
N GLN A 131 25.07 -3.31 -2.97
CA GLN A 131 25.58 -2.84 -4.26
C GLN A 131 26.06 -1.38 -4.19
N ALA A 132 25.36 -0.51 -3.44
CA ALA A 132 25.81 0.87 -3.21
C ALA A 132 27.11 0.92 -2.39
N ASP A 133 27.25 0.06 -1.38
CA ASP A 133 28.45 -0.06 -0.56
C ASP A 133 29.66 -0.56 -1.36
N GLU A 134 29.47 -1.46 -2.33
CA GLU A 134 30.52 -1.94 -3.23
C GLU A 134 31.10 -0.82 -4.11
N LEU A 135 30.30 0.21 -4.42
CA LEU A 135 30.75 1.36 -5.20
C LEU A 135 31.56 2.36 -4.38
N LYS A 136 31.60 2.24 -3.05
CA LYS A 136 32.28 3.22 -2.18
C LYS A 136 33.76 3.37 -2.53
N ASP A 137 34.42 2.28 -2.94
CA ASP A 137 35.85 2.23 -3.23
C ASP A 137 36.17 2.35 -4.73
N SER A 138 35.14 2.50 -5.57
CA SER A 138 35.32 2.64 -7.01
C SER A 138 36.01 3.96 -7.38
N VAL A 139 36.95 3.87 -8.32
CA VAL A 139 37.59 5.02 -8.98
C VAL A 139 37.08 5.23 -10.41
N GLU A 140 36.20 4.34 -10.88
CA GLU A 140 35.53 4.41 -12.18
C GLU A 140 34.32 5.35 -12.10
N TRP A 141 34.60 6.64 -11.92
CA TRP A 141 33.60 7.63 -11.52
C TRP A 141 32.39 7.76 -12.45
N ILE A 142 32.56 7.50 -13.75
CA ILE A 142 31.49 7.66 -14.75
C ILE A 142 30.50 6.49 -14.63
N SER A 143 30.98 5.26 -14.83
CA SER A 143 30.15 4.05 -14.78
C SER A 143 29.56 3.81 -13.38
N ALA A 144 30.32 4.08 -12.32
CA ALA A 144 29.81 3.99 -10.95
C ALA A 144 28.69 5.00 -10.69
N SER A 145 28.76 6.20 -11.29
CA SER A 145 27.68 7.20 -11.14
C SER A 145 26.40 6.78 -11.87
N GLU A 146 26.51 6.10 -13.01
CA GLU A 146 25.36 5.52 -13.72
C GLU A 146 24.73 4.41 -12.90
N THR A 147 25.56 3.50 -12.36
CA THR A 147 25.10 2.43 -11.47
C THR A 147 24.37 2.99 -10.24
N VAL A 148 24.92 4.00 -9.57
CA VAL A 148 24.26 4.67 -8.43
C VAL A 148 22.89 5.26 -8.82
N LYS A 149 22.74 5.81 -10.03
CA LYS A 149 21.44 6.31 -10.51
C LYS A 149 20.44 5.17 -10.67
N GLU A 150 20.86 4.05 -11.26
CA GLU A 150 20.03 2.85 -11.41
C GLU A 150 19.60 2.30 -10.04
N LEU A 151 20.52 2.21 -9.08
CA LEU A 151 20.22 1.81 -7.71
C LEU A 151 19.18 2.72 -7.05
N ARG A 152 19.28 4.04 -7.22
CA ARG A 152 18.25 4.99 -6.72
C ARG A 152 16.89 4.76 -7.35
N GLN A 153 16.84 4.49 -8.66
CA GLN A 153 15.57 4.18 -9.33
C GLN A 153 14.98 2.85 -8.85
N ALA A 154 15.81 1.81 -8.69
CA ALA A 154 15.40 0.54 -8.13
C ALA A 154 14.89 0.68 -6.68
N TRP A 155 15.56 1.51 -5.86
CA TRP A 155 15.14 1.81 -4.49
C TRP A 155 13.74 2.42 -4.44
N LEU A 156 13.48 3.44 -5.28
CA LEU A 156 12.19 4.11 -5.35
C LEU A 156 11.07 3.20 -5.87
N LYS A 157 11.40 2.27 -6.78
CA LYS A 157 10.45 1.27 -7.29
C LYS A 157 10.17 0.15 -6.28
N THR A 158 11.09 -0.08 -5.34
CA THR A 158 10.91 -1.11 -4.31
C THR A 158 9.90 -0.62 -3.29
N GLY A 159 8.88 -1.45 -3.04
CA GLY A 159 7.79 -1.09 -2.14
C GLY A 159 8.21 -0.91 -0.67
N PRO A 160 7.23 -0.64 0.21
CA PRO A 160 7.49 -0.45 1.63
C PRO A 160 8.00 -1.74 2.28
N VAL A 161 8.74 -1.57 3.37
CA VAL A 161 9.11 -2.63 4.31
C VAL A 161 8.35 -2.42 5.62
N ASP A 162 8.66 -3.19 6.66
CA ASP A 162 8.13 -2.94 7.99
C ASP A 162 8.58 -1.59 8.53
N LYS A 163 7.70 -0.97 9.32
CA LYS A 163 7.86 0.42 9.75
C LYS A 163 9.10 0.58 10.62
N GLU A 164 9.39 -0.42 11.43
CA GLU A 164 10.53 -0.51 12.34
C GLU A 164 11.88 -0.52 11.60
N LEU A 165 11.91 -1.01 10.35
CA LEU A 165 13.13 -1.11 9.53
C LEU A 165 13.26 0.01 8.50
N THR A 166 12.20 0.80 8.29
CA THR A 166 12.14 1.77 7.19
C THR A 166 13.22 2.82 7.33
N ASP A 167 13.31 3.47 8.49
CA ASP A 167 14.26 4.55 8.74
C ASP A 167 15.72 4.06 8.72
N GLU A 168 15.99 2.86 9.23
CA GLU A 168 17.34 2.27 9.20
C GLU A 168 17.82 2.05 7.77
N LEU A 169 16.99 1.40 6.95
CA LEU A 169 17.32 1.08 5.56
C LEU A 169 17.50 2.35 4.72
N GLU A 170 16.63 3.34 4.90
CA GLU A 170 16.75 4.64 4.22
C GLU A 170 18.08 5.32 4.57
N ASN A 171 18.40 5.43 5.86
CA ASN A 171 19.65 6.05 6.30
C ASN A 171 20.88 5.33 5.75
N ARG A 172 20.88 3.99 5.74
CA ARG A 172 21.99 3.19 5.20
C ARG A 172 22.16 3.40 3.70
N PHE A 173 21.08 3.31 2.93
CA PHE A 173 21.14 3.50 1.48
C PHE A 173 21.58 4.91 1.10
N HIS A 174 20.97 5.92 1.72
CA HIS A 174 21.33 7.32 1.47
C HIS A 174 22.76 7.63 1.91
N GLY A 175 23.20 7.08 3.05
CA GLY A 175 24.57 7.21 3.54
C GLY A 175 25.61 6.63 2.57
N ALA A 176 25.39 5.40 2.07
CA ALA A 176 26.27 4.77 1.09
C ALA A 176 26.40 5.59 -0.20
N VAL A 177 25.26 6.06 -0.71
CA VAL A 177 25.26 6.88 -1.93
C VAL A 177 25.90 8.25 -1.69
N GLN A 178 25.66 8.87 -0.54
CA GLN A 178 26.26 10.17 -0.18
C GLN A 178 27.79 10.06 -0.12
N LEU A 179 28.30 9.02 0.54
CA LEU A 179 29.73 8.73 0.64
C LEU A 179 30.39 8.63 -0.74
N PHE A 180 29.76 7.95 -1.70
CA PHE A 180 30.26 7.85 -3.07
C PHE A 180 30.43 9.23 -3.73
N PHE A 181 29.40 10.08 -3.65
CA PHE A 181 29.46 11.40 -4.28
C PHE A 181 30.43 12.35 -3.57
N ASP A 182 30.58 12.25 -2.26
CA ASP A 182 31.56 13.03 -1.50
C ASP A 182 32.99 12.66 -1.90
N ARG A 183 33.31 11.36 -2.05
CA ARG A 183 34.60 10.90 -2.57
C ARG A 183 34.86 11.38 -3.98
N ARG A 184 33.86 11.28 -4.87
CA ARG A 184 33.97 11.77 -6.24
C ARG A 184 34.24 13.28 -6.28
N LYS A 185 33.60 14.05 -5.40
CA LYS A 185 33.80 15.50 -5.28
C LYS A 185 35.20 15.84 -4.75
N ALA A 186 35.68 15.11 -3.75
CA ALA A 186 37.05 15.25 -3.24
C ALA A 186 38.07 14.98 -4.35
N PHE A 187 37.95 13.86 -5.06
CA PHE A 187 38.82 13.52 -6.19
C PHE A 187 38.85 14.61 -7.28
N GLN A 188 37.69 15.16 -7.65
CA GLN A 188 37.63 16.26 -8.62
C GLN A 188 38.30 17.53 -8.11
N THR A 189 38.18 17.82 -6.81
CA THR A 189 38.82 18.97 -6.18
C THR A 189 40.33 18.83 -6.20
N ASP A 190 40.85 17.66 -5.81
CA ASP A 190 42.28 17.36 -5.81
C ASP A 190 42.86 17.41 -7.22
N ARG A 191 42.15 16.83 -8.21
CA ARG A 191 42.55 16.88 -9.62
C ARG A 191 42.66 18.32 -10.14
N LYS A 192 41.70 19.19 -9.79
CA LYS A 192 41.73 20.62 -10.15
C LYS A 192 42.89 21.35 -9.47
N ALA A 193 43.14 21.07 -8.19
CA ALA A 193 44.24 21.68 -7.44
C ALA A 193 45.60 21.28 -8.03
N LEU A 194 45.78 20.00 -8.39
CA LEU A 194 46.99 19.50 -9.05
C LEU A 194 47.20 20.18 -10.40
N ALA A 195 46.16 20.22 -11.25
CA ALA A 195 46.23 20.88 -12.56
C ALA A 195 46.64 22.36 -12.42
N ARG A 196 46.09 23.08 -11.45
CA ARG A 196 46.46 24.48 -11.16
C ARG A 196 47.93 24.62 -10.77
N ARG A 197 48.43 23.79 -9.84
CA ARG A 197 49.84 23.80 -9.42
C ARG A 197 50.79 23.52 -10.59
N THR A 198 50.43 22.57 -11.45
CA THR A 198 51.21 22.23 -12.64
C THR A 198 51.31 23.42 -13.60
N VAL A 199 50.19 24.10 -13.87
CA VAL A 199 50.18 25.32 -14.70
C VAL A 199 51.02 26.43 -14.08
N ASP A 200 50.89 26.67 -12.77
CA ASP A 200 51.66 27.70 -12.07
C ASP A 200 53.17 27.41 -12.11
N ARG A 201 53.57 26.13 -11.97
CA ARG A 201 54.97 25.70 -12.10
C ARG A 201 55.51 25.92 -13.51
N TYR A 202 54.74 25.59 -14.55
CA TYR A 202 55.17 25.84 -15.93
C TYR A 202 55.34 27.32 -16.23
N ARG A 203 54.45 28.18 -15.71
CA ARG A 203 54.56 29.64 -15.83
C ARG A 203 55.85 30.18 -15.20
N GLU A 204 56.17 29.71 -14.00
CA GLU A 204 57.40 30.10 -13.29
C GLU A 204 58.65 29.70 -14.10
N LEU A 205 58.69 28.48 -14.64
CA LEU A 205 59.83 28.01 -15.43
C LEU A 205 60.02 28.79 -16.73
N VAL A 206 58.93 29.17 -17.40
CA VAL A 206 58.99 30.04 -18.59
C VAL A 206 59.54 31.40 -18.22
N TYR A 207 59.03 32.02 -17.14
CA TYR A 207 59.53 33.30 -16.66
C TYR A 207 61.03 33.28 -16.32
N GLN A 208 61.52 32.21 -15.71
CA GLN A 208 62.95 32.02 -15.41
C GLN A 208 63.82 31.79 -16.65
N ALA A 209 63.25 31.32 -17.76
CA ALA A 209 63.99 31.12 -19.01
C ALA A 209 64.02 32.37 -19.90
N GLU A 210 63.08 33.29 -19.71
CA GLU A 210 62.95 34.54 -20.47
C GLU A 210 63.72 35.73 -19.87
N ASN A 211 64.12 35.64 -18.60
CA ASN A 211 64.94 36.63 -17.89
C ASN A 211 66.33 36.08 -17.58
#